data_AF-A0A1Q7J8S0-F1
#
_entry.id   AF-A0A1Q7J8S0-F1
#
_cell.length_a   1.000
_cell.length_b   1.000
_cell.length_c   1.000
_cell.angle_alpha   90.00
_cell.angle_beta   90.00
_cell.angle_gamma   90.00
#
_symmetry.space_group_name_H-M   'P 1'
#
loop_
_entity.id
_entity.type
_entity.pdbx_description
1 polymer ?
#
loop_
_entity_poly.entity_id
_entity_poly.type
_entity_poly.pdbx_seq_one_letter_code
_entity_poly.pdbx_strand_id
1 'polypeptide(L)'
;MRRLVPFLILLGASCGKQRASTPVPQSPNTAISQFMDAVKANDLGRMGNLWGSTQGPAVTFWDRDRLRQHLATMQKYLDHTGYRIIEGPLPAQPLNPTFKNVPSPDRLRDFRVELQRTGCNVVFPMTVVQTDSGGWLVYDVHLESVGTPGRCSPTGVGTRP
;
A
#
# COMPACT_ATOMS: atom_id res chain seq x y z
N MET A 1 50.96 9.72 -52.19
CA MET A 1 51.08 10.17 -50.79
C MET A 1 49.92 11.09 -50.45
N ARG A 2 48.98 10.68 -49.59
CA ARG A 2 48.26 11.56 -48.65
C ARG A 2 47.47 10.69 -47.69
N ARG A 3 47.91 10.64 -46.44
CA ARG A 3 47.22 9.94 -45.34
C ARG A 3 46.09 10.84 -44.83
N LEU A 4 44.92 10.25 -44.60
CA LEU A 4 43.86 10.85 -43.80
C LEU A 4 43.30 9.76 -42.88
N VAL A 5 43.74 9.80 -41.62
CA VAL A 5 43.07 9.20 -40.47
C VAL A 5 42.16 10.31 -39.92
N PRO A 6 40.89 10.03 -39.60
CA PRO A 6 40.52 10.22 -38.19
C PRO A 6 39.38 9.35 -37.64
N PHE A 7 39.54 9.07 -36.35
CA PHE A 7 38.54 9.05 -35.28
C PHE A 7 37.43 7.98 -35.26
N LEU A 8 37.75 6.89 -34.57
CA LEU A 8 36.80 6.05 -33.86
C LEU A 8 36.15 6.86 -32.72
N ILE A 9 34.86 7.20 -32.82
CA ILE A 9 34.08 7.73 -31.71
C ILE A 9 33.40 6.55 -31.00
N LEU A 10 33.97 6.13 -29.87
CA LEU A 10 33.32 5.20 -28.93
C LEU A 10 32.26 5.98 -28.14
N LEU A 11 31.01 5.97 -28.60
CA LEU A 11 29.86 6.37 -27.78
C LEU A 11 29.64 5.29 -26.71
N GLY A 12 30.11 5.56 -25.50
CA GLY A 12 29.72 4.84 -24.30
C GLY A 12 28.24 5.08 -24.01
N ALA A 13 27.38 4.14 -24.42
CA ALA A 13 26.00 4.07 -23.94
C ALA A 13 26.03 3.62 -22.46
N SER A 14 26.23 4.58 -21.56
CA SER A 14 25.87 4.45 -20.16
C SER A 14 24.35 4.36 -20.08
N CYS A 15 23.81 3.15 -20.21
CA CYS A 15 22.44 2.86 -19.77
C CYS A 15 22.42 2.96 -18.25
N GLY A 16 22.32 4.19 -17.74
CA GLY A 16 21.89 4.45 -16.39
C GLY A 16 20.56 3.71 -16.21
N LYS A 17 20.53 2.74 -15.29
CA LYS A 17 19.31 2.06 -14.87
C LYS A 17 18.40 3.11 -14.23
N GLN A 18 17.63 3.82 -15.06
CA GLN A 18 16.52 4.63 -14.61
C GLN A 18 15.57 3.64 -13.95
N ARG A 19 15.53 3.63 -12.61
CA ARG A 19 14.56 2.82 -11.86
C ARG A 19 13.20 3.26 -12.36
N ALA A 20 12.56 2.44 -13.18
CA ALA A 20 11.20 2.65 -13.60
C ALA A 20 10.37 2.75 -12.32
N SER A 21 9.90 3.96 -12.01
CA SER A 21 8.97 4.16 -10.92
C SER A 21 7.71 3.39 -11.31
N THR A 22 7.32 2.41 -10.50
CA THR A 22 6.14 1.60 -10.82
C THR A 22 4.94 2.55 -10.84
N PRO A 23 4.15 2.60 -11.92
CA PRO A 23 3.02 3.52 -12.00
C PRO A 23 2.06 3.30 -10.84
N VAL A 24 1.63 4.40 -10.22
CA VAL A 24 0.61 4.36 -9.17
C VAL A 24 -0.70 3.84 -9.79
N PRO A 25 -1.46 2.97 -9.09
CA PRO A 25 -2.77 2.49 -9.53
C PRO A 25 -3.71 3.61 -9.95
N GLN A 26 -4.49 3.40 -11.01
CA GLN A 26 -5.40 4.41 -11.56
C GLN A 26 -6.84 4.28 -11.02
N SER A 27 -7.11 3.31 -10.16
CA SER A 27 -8.39 3.15 -9.48
C SER A 27 -8.20 2.74 -8.01
N PRO A 28 -9.13 3.08 -7.12
CA PRO A 28 -9.05 2.72 -5.71
C PRO A 28 -9.07 1.20 -5.49
N ASN A 29 -9.90 0.46 -6.23
CA ASN A 29 -9.97 -1.00 -6.15
C ASN A 29 -8.66 -1.66 -6.60
N THR A 30 -8.03 -1.13 -7.66
CA THR A 30 -6.73 -1.62 -8.12
C THR A 30 -5.64 -1.36 -7.08
N ALA A 31 -5.69 -0.24 -6.35
CA ALA A 31 -4.73 0.04 -5.29
C ALA A 31 -4.82 -0.99 -4.15
N ILE A 32 -6.03 -1.28 -3.67
CA ILE A 32 -6.26 -2.31 -2.66
C ILE A 32 -5.80 -3.67 -3.16
N SER A 33 -6.22 -4.04 -4.38
CA SER A 33 -5.90 -5.36 -4.93
C SER A 33 -4.40 -5.60 -5.05
N GLN A 34 -3.67 -4.66 -5.66
CA GLN A 34 -2.22 -4.79 -5.80
C GLN A 34 -1.50 -4.74 -4.43
N PHE A 35 -2.03 -4.00 -3.47
CA PHE A 35 -1.43 -3.93 -2.13
C PHE A 35 -1.60 -5.26 -1.39
N MET A 36 -2.79 -5.86 -1.45
CA MET A 36 -3.05 -7.17 -0.85
C MET A 36 -2.25 -8.28 -1.53
N ASP A 37 -2.06 -8.22 -2.85
CA ASP A 37 -1.17 -9.14 -3.56
C ASP A 37 0.29 -9.00 -3.07
N ALA A 38 0.76 -7.77 -2.84
CA ALA A 38 2.09 -7.51 -2.30
C ALA A 38 2.25 -7.99 -0.85
N VAL A 39 1.20 -7.84 -0.02
CA VAL A 39 1.14 -8.41 1.33
C VAL A 39 1.29 -9.93 1.26
N LYS A 40 0.54 -10.59 0.37
CA LYS A 40 0.56 -12.05 0.19
C LYS A 40 1.92 -12.55 -0.28
N ALA A 41 2.59 -11.78 -1.14
CA ALA A 41 3.94 -12.06 -1.62
C ALA A 41 5.05 -11.72 -0.59
N ASN A 42 4.69 -11.12 0.56
CA ASN A 42 5.65 -10.56 1.53
C ASN A 42 6.66 -9.59 0.86
N ASP A 43 6.19 -8.83 -0.13
CA ASP A 43 7.01 -7.85 -0.86
C ASP A 43 6.85 -6.46 -0.25
N LEU A 44 7.65 -6.19 0.79
CA LEU A 44 7.63 -4.89 1.46
C LEU A 44 8.02 -3.73 0.52
N GLY A 45 8.81 -3.99 -0.51
CA GLY A 45 9.17 -2.97 -1.51
C GLY A 45 7.95 -2.57 -2.33
N ARG A 46 7.20 -3.55 -2.83
CA ARG A 46 5.95 -3.31 -3.55
C ARG A 46 4.87 -2.71 -2.65
N MET A 47 4.73 -3.16 -1.40
CA MET A 47 3.84 -2.56 -0.41
C MET A 47 4.15 -1.07 -0.24
N GLY A 48 5.42 -0.68 -0.11
CA GLY A 48 5.82 0.72 0.03
C GLY A 48 5.58 1.59 -1.21
N ASN A 49 5.51 0.99 -2.40
CA ASN A 49 5.12 1.69 -3.63
C ASN A 49 3.61 1.91 -3.74
N LEU A 50 2.81 1.16 -2.97
CA LEU A 50 1.35 1.15 -2.99
C LEU A 50 0.72 1.76 -1.74
N TRP A 51 1.54 2.07 -0.73
CA TRP A 51 1.16 2.72 0.50
C TRP A 51 1.77 4.11 0.59
N GLY A 52 1.01 5.12 1.01
CA GLY A 52 1.49 6.48 1.08
C GLY A 52 0.43 7.53 1.39
N SER A 53 0.65 8.74 0.89
CA SER A 53 -0.20 9.90 1.16
C SER A 53 -0.57 10.62 -0.13
N THR A 54 -1.20 11.80 -0.02
CA THR A 54 -1.43 12.67 -1.18
C THR A 54 -0.13 13.00 -1.94
N GLN A 55 1.01 13.05 -1.25
CA GLN A 55 2.33 13.31 -1.82
C GLN A 55 2.88 12.15 -2.68
N GLY A 56 2.24 10.99 -2.64
CA GLY A 56 2.63 9.79 -3.37
C GLY A 56 3.11 8.65 -2.46
N PRO A 57 3.84 7.66 -3.02
CA PRO A 57 4.29 6.48 -2.29
C PRO A 57 5.26 6.81 -1.16
N ALA A 58 5.11 6.18 -0.01
CA ALA A 58 5.93 6.48 1.17
C ALA A 58 7.43 6.22 0.94
N VAL A 59 7.79 5.33 0.02
CA VAL A 59 9.19 5.07 -0.36
C VAL A 59 9.94 6.32 -0.86
N THR A 60 9.23 7.38 -1.24
CA THR A 60 9.86 8.62 -1.74
C THR A 60 10.17 9.63 -0.64
N PHE A 61 9.54 9.56 0.54
CA PHE A 61 9.69 10.57 1.60
C PHE A 61 9.83 10.02 3.03
N TRP A 62 9.58 8.73 3.28
CA TRP A 62 9.87 8.12 4.58
C TRP A 62 11.32 7.65 4.67
N ASP A 63 11.86 7.70 5.88
CA ASP A 63 13.08 6.96 6.21
C ASP A 63 12.91 5.47 5.89
N ARG A 64 13.93 4.87 5.27
CA ARG A 64 13.86 3.50 4.74
C ARG A 64 13.64 2.48 5.85
N ASP A 65 14.37 2.59 6.95
CA ASP A 65 14.33 1.60 8.03
C ASP A 65 13.02 1.71 8.80
N ARG A 66 12.57 2.95 9.05
CA ARG A 66 11.24 3.22 9.61
C ARG A 66 10.13 2.67 8.73
N LEU A 67 10.18 2.92 7.43
CA LEU A 67 9.18 2.40 6.48
C LEU A 67 9.18 0.88 6.45
N ARG A 68 10.36 0.26 6.37
CA ARG A 68 10.47 -1.21 6.39
C ARG A 68 9.87 -1.80 7.66
N GLN A 69 10.15 -1.23 8.84
CA GLN A 69 9.60 -1.69 10.10
C GLN A 69 8.08 -1.55 10.16
N HIS A 70 7.55 -0.44 9.66
CA HIS A 70 6.12 -0.18 9.60
C HIS A 70 5.40 -1.17 8.68
N LEU A 71 5.91 -1.35 7.46
CA LEU A 71 5.35 -2.28 6.48
C LEU A 71 5.48 -3.75 6.92
N ALA A 72 6.58 -4.12 7.58
CA ALA A 72 6.72 -5.45 8.16
C ALA A 72 5.68 -5.73 9.26
N THR A 73 5.30 -4.70 10.02
CA THR A 73 4.18 -4.81 10.98
C THR A 73 2.87 -5.03 10.23
N MET A 74 2.53 -4.17 9.26
CA MET A 74 1.31 -4.35 8.47
C MET A 74 1.24 -5.72 7.80
N GLN A 75 2.33 -6.18 7.19
CA GLN A 75 2.40 -7.46 6.49
C GLN A 75 2.02 -8.62 7.42
N LYS A 76 2.52 -8.63 8.66
CA LYS A 76 2.18 -9.66 9.65
C LYS A 76 0.70 -9.66 10.02
N TYR A 77 0.09 -8.49 10.15
CA TYR A 77 -1.33 -8.36 10.46
C TYR A 77 -2.21 -8.71 9.27
N LEU A 78 -1.76 -8.45 8.05
CA LEU A 78 -2.55 -8.61 6.84
C LEU A 78 -2.24 -9.92 6.09
N ASP A 79 -1.31 -10.74 6.55
CA ASP A 79 -1.06 -12.05 5.95
C ASP A 79 -2.33 -12.91 5.97
N HIS A 80 -2.62 -13.54 4.84
CA HIS A 80 -3.92 -14.12 4.53
C HIS A 80 -3.83 -15.28 3.55
N THR A 81 -4.86 -16.12 3.52
CA THR A 81 -5.05 -17.15 2.49
C THR A 81 -5.84 -16.62 1.31
N GLY A 82 -6.71 -15.63 1.54
CA GLY A 82 -7.47 -14.89 0.53
C GLY A 82 -8.00 -13.57 1.09
N TYR A 83 -8.59 -12.72 0.25
CA TYR A 83 -9.31 -11.53 0.70
C TYR A 83 -10.46 -11.23 -0.26
N ARG A 84 -11.41 -10.42 0.22
CA ARG A 84 -12.53 -9.92 -0.58
C ARG A 84 -12.88 -8.50 -0.17
N ILE A 85 -13.04 -7.61 -1.14
CA ILE A 85 -13.68 -6.31 -0.91
C ILE A 85 -15.18 -6.58 -0.77
N ILE A 86 -15.75 -6.29 0.40
CA ILE A 86 -17.15 -6.57 0.69
C ILE A 86 -18.04 -5.33 0.55
N GLU A 87 -17.45 -4.14 0.68
CA GLU A 87 -18.14 -2.86 0.61
C GLU A 87 -17.18 -1.76 0.16
N GLY A 88 -17.68 -0.79 -0.60
CA GLY A 88 -16.95 0.40 -1.06
C GLY A 88 -16.98 0.60 -2.59
N PRO A 89 -16.55 1.77 -3.09
CA PRO A 89 -16.01 2.90 -2.32
C PRO A 89 -17.08 3.65 -1.51
N LEU A 90 -16.79 3.90 -0.24
CA LEU A 90 -17.60 4.74 0.65
C LEU A 90 -16.93 6.10 0.85
N PRO A 91 -17.69 7.18 1.15
CA PRO A 91 -17.11 8.40 1.71
C PRO A 91 -16.27 8.06 2.94
N ALA A 92 -15.06 8.61 3.03
CA ALA A 92 -14.20 8.31 4.16
C ALA A 92 -14.76 8.89 5.45
N GLN A 93 -14.62 8.17 6.56
CA GLN A 93 -15.03 8.67 7.86
C GLN A 93 -14.19 9.91 8.23
N PRO A 94 -14.78 10.91 8.93
CA PRO A 94 -14.03 12.07 9.38
C PRO A 94 -12.86 11.65 10.26
N LEU A 95 -11.64 11.85 9.77
CA LEU A 95 -10.44 11.71 10.61
C LEU A 95 -10.44 12.84 11.65
N ASN A 96 -9.88 12.58 12.84
CA ASN A 96 -9.86 13.56 13.92
C ASN A 96 -9.21 14.88 13.44
N PRO A 97 -9.92 16.02 13.48
CA PRO A 97 -9.47 17.28 12.89
C PRO A 97 -8.25 17.89 13.60
N THR A 98 -7.82 17.35 14.74
CA THR A 98 -6.58 17.76 15.42
C THR A 98 -5.32 17.20 14.78
N PHE A 99 -5.42 16.18 13.91
CA PHE A 99 -4.26 15.69 13.17
C PHE A 99 -3.83 16.69 12.09
N LYS A 100 -2.56 17.08 12.11
CA LYS A 100 -1.96 17.88 11.04
C LYS A 100 -1.82 17.02 9.78
N ASN A 101 -2.03 17.64 8.61
CA ASN A 101 -1.83 17.03 7.29
C ASN A 101 -2.81 15.90 6.93
N VAL A 102 -4.03 15.94 7.47
CA VAL A 102 -5.11 15.04 7.05
C VAL A 102 -5.53 15.39 5.61
N PRO A 103 -5.56 14.43 4.68
CA PRO A 103 -6.09 14.65 3.34
C PRO A 103 -7.55 15.11 3.38
N SER A 104 -7.93 15.96 2.43
CA SER A 104 -9.33 16.37 2.30
C SER A 104 -10.25 15.15 2.08
N PRO A 105 -11.44 15.08 2.71
CA PRO A 105 -12.31 13.90 2.64
C PRO A 105 -12.72 13.48 1.23
N ASP A 106 -12.80 14.42 0.29
CA ASP A 106 -13.09 14.17 -1.13
C ASP A 106 -12.02 13.32 -1.84
N ARG A 107 -10.80 13.28 -1.30
CA ARG A 107 -9.67 12.49 -1.80
C ARG A 107 -9.55 11.12 -1.14
N LEU A 108 -10.33 10.86 -0.10
CA LEU A 108 -10.30 9.61 0.66
C LEU A 108 -11.51 8.74 0.30
N ARG A 109 -11.30 7.44 0.18
CA ARG A 109 -12.38 6.45 0.06
C ARG A 109 -12.15 5.31 1.02
N ASP A 110 -13.19 4.94 1.73
CA ASP A 110 -13.17 3.79 2.63
C ASP A 110 -13.74 2.56 1.94
N PHE A 111 -13.19 1.42 2.31
CA PHE A 111 -13.62 0.09 1.88
C PHE A 111 -13.69 -0.81 3.10
N ARG A 112 -14.60 -1.77 3.07
CA ARG A 112 -14.56 -2.90 4.02
C ARG A 112 -13.98 -4.08 3.29
N VAL A 113 -12.94 -4.65 3.87
CA VAL A 113 -12.23 -5.79 3.32
C VAL A 113 -12.35 -6.95 4.29
N GLU A 114 -12.81 -8.08 3.78
CA GLU A 114 -12.77 -9.37 4.46
C GLU A 114 -11.40 -10.00 4.19
N LEU A 115 -10.63 -10.19 5.26
CA LEU A 115 -9.40 -10.96 5.29
C LEU A 115 -9.72 -12.41 5.61
N GLN A 116 -9.29 -13.34 4.76
CA GLN A 116 -9.46 -14.78 5.01
C GLN A 116 -8.17 -15.34 5.57
N ARG A 117 -8.26 -15.98 6.74
CA ARG A 117 -7.13 -16.64 7.41
C ARG A 117 -7.47 -18.10 7.65
N THR A 118 -6.46 -18.88 8.02
CA THR A 118 -6.68 -20.24 8.49
C THR A 118 -7.55 -20.22 9.75
N GLY A 119 -8.82 -20.63 9.63
CA GLY A 119 -9.75 -20.78 10.75
C GLY A 119 -10.63 -19.57 11.08
N CYS A 120 -10.51 -18.44 10.39
CA CYS A 120 -11.46 -17.33 10.52
C CYS A 120 -11.37 -16.32 9.37
N ASN A 121 -12.43 -15.52 9.24
CA ASN A 121 -12.43 -14.31 8.43
C ASN A 121 -12.58 -13.08 9.34
N VAL A 122 -11.89 -12.01 9.01
CA VAL A 122 -11.97 -10.74 9.74
C VAL A 122 -12.32 -9.64 8.76
N VAL A 123 -13.32 -8.82 9.10
CA VAL A 123 -13.68 -7.64 8.31
C VAL A 123 -13.05 -6.41 8.94
N PHE A 124 -12.29 -5.65 8.17
CA PHE A 124 -11.62 -4.44 8.64
C PHE A 124 -11.73 -3.33 7.59
N PRO A 125 -11.65 -2.05 8.01
CA PRO A 125 -11.64 -0.94 7.07
C PRO A 125 -10.26 -0.78 6.40
N MET A 126 -10.27 -0.39 5.13
CA MET A 126 -9.10 0.16 4.45
C MET A 126 -9.48 1.49 3.84
N THR A 127 -8.61 2.49 4.01
CA THR A 127 -8.75 3.81 3.40
C THR A 127 -7.73 3.95 2.29
N VAL A 128 -8.18 4.39 1.12
CA VAL A 128 -7.31 4.79 0.01
C VAL A 128 -7.36 6.29 -0.19
N VAL A 129 -6.26 6.85 -0.68
CA VAL A 129 -6.11 8.27 -0.98
C VAL A 129 -5.77 8.48 -2.44
N GLN A 130 -6.40 9.48 -3.06
CA GLN A 130 -5.99 9.98 -4.35
C GLN A 130 -4.74 10.87 -4.20
N THR A 131 -3.66 10.59 -4.93
CA THR A 131 -2.41 11.36 -4.93
C THR A 131 -2.55 12.66 -5.72
N ASP A 132 -1.62 13.60 -5.53
CA ASP A 132 -1.62 14.88 -6.26
C ASP A 132 -1.42 14.67 -7.77
N SER A 133 -0.80 13.55 -8.14
CA SER A 133 -0.66 13.08 -9.52
C SER A 133 -1.88 12.33 -10.08
N GLY A 134 -2.95 12.18 -9.29
CA GLY A 134 -4.23 11.59 -9.71
C GLY A 134 -4.37 10.07 -9.54
N GLY A 135 -3.30 9.37 -9.14
CA GLY A 135 -3.33 7.93 -8.84
C GLY A 135 -3.90 7.62 -7.45
N TRP A 136 -4.04 6.34 -7.11
CA TRP A 136 -4.58 5.87 -5.84
C TRP A 136 -3.56 5.04 -5.07
N LEU A 137 -3.46 5.28 -3.77
CA LEU A 137 -2.62 4.53 -2.84
C LEU A 137 -3.44 4.10 -1.62
N VAL A 138 -3.01 3.03 -0.96
CA VAL A 138 -3.48 2.72 0.39
C VAL A 138 -2.94 3.78 1.34
N TYR A 139 -3.84 4.41 2.08
CA TYR A 139 -3.52 5.44 3.07
C TYR A 139 -3.49 4.82 4.47
N ASP A 140 -4.54 4.06 4.80
CA ASP A 140 -4.67 3.41 6.11
C ASP A 140 -5.31 2.02 5.96
N VAL A 141 -4.93 1.12 6.86
CA VAL A 141 -5.42 -0.25 6.96
C VAL A 141 -6.06 -0.54 8.32
N HIS A 142 -6.17 0.47 9.20
CA HIS A 142 -6.90 0.40 10.48
C HIS A 142 -6.57 -0.87 11.27
N LEU A 143 -5.27 -1.09 11.52
CA LEU A 143 -4.74 -2.34 12.09
C LEU A 143 -5.40 -2.73 13.41
N GLU A 144 -5.88 -1.76 14.18
CA GLU A 144 -6.63 -1.96 15.42
C GLU A 144 -7.93 -2.77 15.21
N SER A 145 -8.51 -2.72 14.01
CA SER A 145 -9.72 -3.46 13.63
C SER A 145 -9.43 -4.88 13.11
N VAL A 146 -8.17 -5.19 12.78
CA VAL A 146 -7.75 -6.48 12.21
C VAL A 146 -7.56 -7.57 13.28
N GLY A 147 -7.43 -7.16 14.55
CA GLY A 147 -7.17 -8.06 15.67
C GLY A 147 -5.72 -8.59 15.69
N THR A 148 -5.49 -9.69 16.41
CA THR A 148 -4.14 -10.26 16.60
C THR A 148 -3.62 -10.95 15.33
N PRO A 149 -2.32 -10.78 14.96
CA PRO A 149 -1.71 -11.49 13.84
C PRO A 149 -1.77 -13.01 14.00
N GLY A 150 -2.15 -13.73 12.92
CA GLY A 150 -2.11 -15.19 12.86
C GLY A 150 -2.99 -15.95 13.86
N ARG A 151 -3.72 -15.25 14.73
CA ARG A 151 -4.62 -15.83 15.71
C ARG A 151 -6.02 -15.34 15.45
N CYS A 152 -6.94 -16.27 15.29
CA CYS A 152 -8.35 -16.02 15.46
C CYS A 152 -8.61 -16.10 16.97
N SER A 153 -9.18 -15.06 17.58
CA SER A 153 -9.70 -15.21 18.95
C SER A 153 -10.75 -16.32 18.91
N PRO A 154 -10.69 -17.33 19.80
CA PRO A 154 -11.79 -18.26 19.93
C PRO A 154 -13.03 -17.43 20.24
N THR A 155 -14.09 -17.61 19.44
CA THR A 155 -15.37 -16.94 19.60
C THR A 155 -15.74 -16.99 21.08
N GLY A 156 -15.83 -15.83 21.72
CA GLY A 156 -16.11 -15.73 23.14
C GLY A 156 -17.34 -16.56 23.47
N VAL A 157 -17.17 -17.56 24.34
CA VAL A 157 -18.29 -18.21 25.01
C VAL A 157 -18.98 -17.10 25.78
N GLY A 158 -20.08 -16.58 25.23
CA GLY A 158 -20.88 -15.58 25.89
C GLY A 158 -21.49 -16.18 27.15
N THR A 159 -20.90 -15.90 28.31
CA THR A 159 -21.63 -15.99 29.57
C THR A 159 -22.60 -14.83 29.62
N ARG A 160 -23.84 -15.11 29.20
CA ARG A 160 -24.98 -14.22 29.40
C ARG A 160 -25.34 -14.23 30.90
N PRO A 161 -25.57 -13.07 31.54
CA PRO A 161 -26.15 -13.00 32.88
C PRO A 161 -27.56 -13.56 32.94
#